data_AF-A0A1F5S1N3-F1
#
_entry.id   AF-A0A1F5S1N3-F1
#
_cell.length_a   1.000
_cell.length_b   1.000
_cell.length_c   1.000
_cell.angle_alpha   90.00
_cell.angle_beta   90.00
_cell.angle_gamma   90.00
#
_symmetry.space_group_name_H-M   'P 1'
#
loop_
_entity.id
_entity.type
_entity.pdbx_description
1 polymer ?
#
loop_
_entity_poly.entity_id
_entity_poly.type
_entity_poly.pdbx_seq_one_letter_code
_entity_poly.pdbx_strand_id
1 'polypeptide(L)'
;MKKIHLLFITPAIILACGLLSLSFPTEVKAAPYLVYSTPQNGAVNVDVNTDVSFKFNERIAGIKFDRAPLDKRWGSGVWNTDHTLFTMKRIGAFAYNTEAKVSFTVTDMKKNTYSSAIYFKTAPEVISPIPEIFSPTYSKVNASPLSVPADGSSETIVTIFAMDRWNNPLPNRYVSLSSSRGVSDNIKIGNAYTTNNGSATFLVSSRTAGTSTFSAVVEGNKINQTATVTFTEVKNNSVSNSRSDIYASKYSVDNNGSSYARITVIARNSNNEPLNGKFVYLVSNGGSSYCIKNVSTTTDNSGVALFDISSRDVGSIAFSAYIDGVKTDRTITISFYQSFDATVSASKSWVSPWGLVFVANGSGNSIIVTARNNNNDVLPGKNIVLYSSRGSIDTIATKNNVTNSSGVVFFTVSSLTPGNAYFTAVIDGVTIKEKALLSFSSVSNYSNIYQDDVFKDPDSSAVYYYAKNGKRYVFPNQGIYFSWYKNFDSVKTVPAYVVKSIPFGGNVLAKPGTSLVQFFTIGTPPTKKIVDPKVYALTENGQLRWIRSASAATSIFGKSWKKKIVTVPEMYKSNYANGVTGFDIYGPADYDASYVKNRVTSISSIIK
;
A
#
# COMPACT_ATOMS: atom_id res chain seq x y z
N MET A 1 78.40 7.44 37.28
CA MET A 1 78.37 6.80 38.62
C MET A 1 78.26 7.92 39.63
N LYS A 2 77.09 8.08 40.28
CA LYS A 2 76.99 8.95 41.45
C LYS A 2 77.55 8.17 42.66
N LYS A 3 78.11 8.89 43.63
CA LYS A 3 78.69 8.32 44.85
C LYS A 3 77.98 8.93 46.04
N ILE A 4 77.58 8.11 47.00
CA ILE A 4 77.15 8.57 48.32
C ILE A 4 78.35 8.42 49.25
N HIS A 5 78.72 9.51 49.92
CA HIS A 5 79.84 9.56 50.86
C HIS A 5 79.31 9.48 52.30
N LEU A 6 79.69 8.42 53.02
CA LEU A 6 79.44 8.31 54.47
C LEU A 6 80.70 8.67 55.24
N LEU A 7 80.58 9.54 56.23
CA LEU A 7 81.69 10.01 57.06
C LEU A 7 81.56 9.45 58.48
N PHE A 8 82.60 8.75 58.95
CA PHE A 8 82.67 8.23 60.31
C PHE A 8 83.68 9.04 61.11
N ILE A 9 83.23 9.55 62.26
CA ILE A 9 84.09 10.34 63.14
C ILE A 9 84.07 9.70 64.52
N THR A 10 85.24 9.30 65.01
CA THR A 10 85.51 9.12 66.44
C THR A 10 86.80 9.87 66.78
N PRO A 11 86.99 10.31 68.04
CA PRO A 11 88.26 10.90 68.47
C PRO A 11 89.45 9.98 68.21
N ALA A 12 89.28 8.66 68.35
CA ALA A 12 90.30 7.66 68.07
C ALA A 12 90.63 7.57 66.56
N ILE A 13 89.63 7.63 65.66
CA ILE A 13 89.84 7.60 64.20
C ILE A 13 90.50 8.90 63.70
N ILE A 14 90.15 10.06 64.28
CA ILE A 14 90.77 11.34 63.92
C ILE A 14 92.27 11.36 64.23
N LEU A 15 92.66 10.88 65.42
CA LEU A 15 94.07 10.84 65.85
C LEU A 15 94.90 9.76 65.14
N ALA A 16 94.25 8.71 64.63
CA ALA A 16 94.90 7.54 64.04
C ALA A 16 95.01 7.56 62.51
N CYS A 17 93.97 8.02 61.80
CA CYS A 17 93.83 7.82 60.35
C CYS A 17 93.13 8.97 59.63
N GLY A 18 92.70 10.03 60.32
CA GLY A 18 91.83 11.05 59.75
C GLY A 18 90.45 10.49 59.37
N LEU A 19 89.66 11.29 58.65
CA LEU A 19 88.27 10.96 58.29
C LEU A 19 88.20 9.73 57.37
N LEU A 20 87.40 8.72 57.76
CA LEU A 20 87.09 7.56 56.91
C LEU A 20 85.81 7.84 56.11
N SER A 21 85.94 7.77 54.79
CA SER A 21 84.85 7.99 53.84
C SER A 21 84.55 6.73 53.03
N LEU A 22 83.28 6.34 53.00
CA LEU A 22 82.77 5.23 52.17
C LEU A 22 82.05 5.78 50.95
N SER A 23 82.39 5.29 49.77
CA SER A 23 81.78 5.63 48.49
C SER A 23 80.99 4.44 47.92
N PHE A 24 79.70 4.60 47.65
CA PHE A 24 78.85 3.54 47.07
C PHE A 24 78.54 3.84 45.58
N PRO A 25 79.19 3.17 44.61
CA PRO A 25 78.82 3.28 43.20
C PRO A 25 77.49 2.56 42.91
N THR A 26 76.57 3.23 42.23
CA THR A 26 75.30 2.66 41.77
C THR A 26 75.25 2.49 40.24
N GLU A 27 74.44 1.54 39.76
CA GLU A 27 74.43 1.07 38.36
C GLU A 27 73.51 1.90 37.42
N VAL A 28 72.55 2.69 37.90
CA VAL A 28 71.57 3.41 37.06
C VAL A 28 71.74 4.94 37.12
N LYS A 29 71.26 5.65 36.09
CA LYS A 29 71.44 7.10 35.88
C LYS A 29 70.46 7.99 36.67
N ALA A 30 69.42 7.41 37.26
CA ALA A 30 68.54 8.11 38.19
C ALA A 30 69.36 8.51 39.43
N ALA A 31 69.03 9.61 40.11
CA ALA A 31 69.80 10.04 41.27
C ALA A 31 69.68 8.99 42.41
N PRO A 32 70.73 8.23 42.77
CA PRO A 32 70.69 7.46 44.01
C PRO A 32 70.46 8.40 45.17
N TYR A 33 69.51 8.06 46.03
CA TYR A 33 69.38 8.70 47.33
C TYR A 33 69.20 7.64 48.41
N LEU A 34 69.67 7.97 49.62
CA LEU A 34 69.52 7.14 50.80
C LEU A 34 68.04 7.16 51.22
N VAL A 35 67.38 6.01 51.13
CA VAL A 35 65.97 5.86 51.52
C VAL A 35 65.85 5.74 53.04
N TYR A 36 66.86 5.10 53.67
CA TYR A 36 66.88 4.87 55.11
C TYR A 36 68.31 4.57 55.59
N SER A 37 68.67 5.09 56.76
CA SER A 37 69.79 4.56 57.55
C SER A 37 69.41 4.34 59.00
N THR A 38 70.00 3.30 59.61
CA THR A 38 70.07 3.18 61.07
C THR A 38 71.52 3.01 61.50
N PRO A 39 72.03 3.83 62.42
CA PRO A 39 71.40 5.02 63.01
C PRO A 39 71.02 6.09 61.97
N GLN A 40 70.06 6.96 62.31
CA GLN A 40 69.59 8.01 61.41
C GLN A 40 70.72 8.99 61.06
N ASN A 41 70.65 9.61 59.89
CA ASN A 41 71.64 10.59 59.46
C ASN A 41 71.74 11.74 60.48
N GLY A 42 72.95 12.04 60.96
CA GLY A 42 73.18 13.05 62.01
C GLY A 42 73.11 12.50 63.44
N ALA A 43 72.95 11.19 63.64
CA ALA A 43 72.98 10.59 64.97
C ALA A 43 74.33 10.82 65.67
N VAL A 44 74.24 11.29 66.91
CA VAL A 44 75.36 11.48 67.84
C VAL A 44 75.30 10.40 68.92
N ASN A 45 76.43 10.08 69.56
CA ASN A 45 76.49 9.11 70.67
C ASN A 45 76.10 7.67 70.31
N VAL A 46 76.41 7.21 69.10
CA VAL A 46 76.16 5.81 68.71
C VAL A 46 77.26 4.90 69.26
N ASP A 47 76.87 3.77 69.86
CA ASP A 47 77.82 2.79 70.38
C ASP A 47 78.70 2.19 69.26
N VAL A 48 79.99 2.00 69.56
CA VAL A 48 81.02 1.57 68.59
C VAL A 48 80.81 0.22 67.91
N ASN A 49 79.90 -0.60 68.44
CA ASN A 49 79.56 -1.91 67.91
C ASN A 49 78.13 -1.97 67.34
N THR A 50 77.52 -0.81 67.08
CA THR A 50 76.19 -0.74 66.46
C THR A 50 76.29 -1.04 64.97
N ASP A 51 75.54 -2.04 64.51
CA ASP A 51 75.39 -2.33 63.09
C ASP A 51 74.74 -1.15 62.38
N VAL A 52 75.31 -0.77 61.23
CA VAL A 52 74.77 0.32 60.43
C VAL A 52 74.09 -0.27 59.21
N SER A 53 72.81 0.03 59.10
CA SER A 53 71.98 -0.45 58.00
C SER A 53 71.67 0.70 57.06
N PHE A 54 71.73 0.44 55.75
CA PHE A 54 71.43 1.41 54.70
C PHE A 54 70.50 0.78 53.67
N LYS A 55 69.55 1.56 53.17
CA LYS A 55 68.74 1.20 52.00
C LYS A 55 68.84 2.31 50.95
N PHE A 56 69.15 1.93 49.73
CA PHE A 56 69.14 2.83 48.57
C PHE A 56 67.92 2.52 47.71
N ASN A 57 67.48 3.51 46.92
CA ASN A 57 66.37 3.36 45.98
C ASN A 57 66.72 2.53 44.72
N GLU A 58 67.96 2.04 44.61
CA GLU A 58 68.45 1.24 43.48
C GLU A 58 69.55 0.23 43.89
N ARG A 59 70.05 -0.56 42.93
CA ARG A 59 71.11 -1.57 43.16
C ARG A 59 72.48 -0.89 43.34
N ILE A 60 73.24 -1.38 44.33
CA ILE A 60 74.62 -0.95 44.59
C ILE A 60 75.60 -1.91 43.91
N ALA A 61 76.58 -1.40 43.17
CA ALA A 61 77.61 -2.18 42.48
C ALA A 61 78.74 -2.67 43.42
N GLY A 62 78.90 -2.04 44.59
CA GLY A 62 79.89 -2.40 45.61
C GLY A 62 80.15 -1.27 46.61
N ILE A 63 81.14 -1.44 47.48
CA ILE A 63 81.65 -0.38 48.39
C ILE A 63 83.07 -0.05 47.97
N LYS A 64 83.38 1.24 47.79
CA LYS A 64 84.73 1.74 47.62
C LYS A 64 85.15 2.53 48.86
N PHE A 65 86.37 2.29 49.30
CA PHE A 65 86.98 3.00 50.41
C PHE A 65 87.87 4.10 49.86
N ASP A 66 87.83 5.28 50.46
CA ASP A 66 88.70 6.38 50.06
C ASP A 66 90.15 6.16 50.56
N ARG A 67 90.39 5.14 51.40
CA ARG A 67 91.72 4.61 51.77
C ARG A 67 91.73 3.07 51.77
N ALA A 68 92.86 2.47 51.39
CA ALA A 68 93.00 1.02 51.38
C ALA A 68 93.17 0.45 52.81
N PRO A 69 92.43 -0.61 53.20
CA PRO A 69 92.69 -1.35 54.43
C PRO A 69 94.04 -2.10 54.36
N LEU A 70 94.59 -2.46 55.53
CA LEU A 70 95.82 -3.26 55.61
C LEU A 70 95.63 -4.66 55.01
N ASP A 71 94.44 -5.24 55.16
CA ASP A 71 94.02 -6.48 54.50
C ASP A 71 93.19 -6.16 53.25
N LYS A 72 93.70 -6.48 52.06
CA LYS A 72 93.06 -6.14 50.77
C LYS A 72 91.82 -7.00 50.43
N ARG A 73 91.00 -7.39 51.41
CA ARG A 73 89.80 -8.20 51.20
C ARG A 73 88.61 -7.33 50.76
N TRP A 74 87.81 -7.81 49.81
CA TRP A 74 86.64 -7.07 49.31
C TRP A 74 85.48 -7.14 50.32
N GLY A 75 85.01 -5.99 50.82
CA GLY A 75 83.83 -5.88 51.71
C GLY A 75 84.10 -6.11 53.20
N SER A 76 85.37 -6.21 53.59
CA SER A 76 85.87 -6.23 54.97
C SER A 76 87.21 -5.51 54.99
N GLY A 77 87.53 -4.77 56.06
CA GLY A 77 88.80 -4.08 56.16
C GLY A 77 89.24 -3.90 57.61
N VAL A 78 90.56 -3.98 57.81
CA VAL A 78 91.25 -3.79 59.08
C VAL A 78 92.19 -2.59 58.97
N TRP A 79 92.06 -1.70 59.94
CA TRP A 79 92.94 -0.55 60.13
C TRP A 79 93.50 -0.59 61.55
N ASN A 80 94.82 -0.35 61.67
CA ASN A 80 95.53 -0.44 62.94
C ASN A 80 96.33 0.85 63.19
N THR A 81 96.34 1.28 64.45
CA THR A 81 97.40 2.12 65.05
C THR A 81 97.86 1.46 66.34
N ASP A 82 98.93 1.97 66.95
CA ASP A 82 99.71 1.33 68.02
C ASP A 82 98.89 0.67 69.16
N HIS A 83 97.60 0.99 69.36
CA HIS A 83 96.73 0.36 70.36
C HIS A 83 95.27 0.07 69.93
N THR A 84 94.85 0.31 68.69
CA THR A 84 93.42 0.21 68.30
C THR A 84 93.20 -0.53 66.99
N LEU A 85 92.33 -1.54 67.03
CA LEU A 85 91.91 -2.33 65.87
C LEU A 85 90.50 -1.91 65.43
N PHE A 86 90.36 -1.49 64.17
CA PHE A 86 89.06 -1.22 63.57
C PHE A 86 88.76 -2.25 62.49
N THR A 87 87.64 -2.98 62.64
CA THR A 87 87.17 -3.98 61.68
C THR A 87 85.81 -3.57 61.14
N MET A 88 85.67 -3.64 59.82
CA MET A 88 84.38 -3.54 59.16
C MET A 88 83.99 -4.88 58.55
N LYS A 89 82.75 -5.31 58.72
CA LYS A 89 82.23 -6.54 58.13
C LYS A 89 80.89 -6.32 57.46
N ARG A 90 80.80 -6.64 56.18
CA ARG A 90 79.53 -6.74 55.47
C ARG A 90 78.66 -7.86 56.05
N ILE A 91 77.39 -7.58 56.28
CA ILE A 91 76.37 -8.54 56.66
C ILE A 91 75.32 -8.60 55.55
N GLY A 92 75.20 -9.76 54.86
CA GLY A 92 74.18 -10.01 53.83
C GLY A 92 74.56 -9.68 52.38
N ALA A 93 73.61 -9.85 51.44
CA ALA A 93 73.79 -9.64 50.00
C ALA A 93 73.57 -8.17 49.59
N PHE A 94 74.43 -7.57 48.75
CA PHE A 94 74.12 -6.30 48.06
C PHE A 94 73.24 -6.61 46.84
N ALA A 95 71.98 -6.95 47.07
CA ALA A 95 71.00 -7.24 46.02
C ALA A 95 70.06 -6.03 45.78
N TYR A 96 69.28 -6.09 44.70
CA TYR A 96 68.30 -5.04 44.36
C TYR A 96 67.22 -4.95 45.46
N ASN A 97 67.00 -3.74 45.98
CA ASN A 97 65.94 -3.41 46.94
C ASN A 97 66.02 -4.12 48.31
N THR A 98 67.17 -4.72 48.64
CA THR A 98 67.44 -5.33 49.96
C THR A 98 68.23 -4.37 50.86
N GLU A 99 67.93 -4.38 52.15
CA GLU A 99 68.71 -3.65 53.16
C GLU A 99 70.15 -4.18 53.20
N ALA A 100 71.12 -3.27 53.07
CA ALA A 100 72.54 -3.57 53.17
C ALA A 100 73.03 -3.23 54.57
N LYS A 101 73.62 -4.21 55.27
CA LYS A 101 74.14 -4.02 56.63
C LYS A 101 75.66 -4.08 56.65
N VAL A 102 76.28 -3.14 57.36
CA VAL A 102 77.71 -3.11 57.62
C VAL A 102 77.91 -2.99 59.12
N SER A 103 78.57 -4.00 59.69
CA SER A 103 78.97 -4.00 61.09
C SER A 103 80.32 -3.34 61.24
N PHE A 104 80.46 -2.56 62.29
CA PHE A 104 81.69 -1.88 62.69
C PHE A 104 82.09 -2.42 64.05
N THR A 105 83.38 -2.70 64.24
CA THR A 105 83.91 -3.14 65.53
C THR A 105 85.21 -2.40 65.80
N VAL A 106 85.31 -1.78 66.97
CA VAL A 106 86.52 -1.12 67.46
C VAL A 106 87.00 -1.85 68.72
N THR A 107 88.22 -2.35 68.71
CA THR A 107 88.81 -3.05 69.85
C THR A 107 90.10 -2.36 70.29
N ASP A 108 90.20 -2.00 71.59
CA ASP A 108 91.49 -1.64 72.19
C ASP A 108 92.30 -2.93 72.39
N MET A 109 93.47 -3.04 71.77
CA MET A 109 94.28 -4.25 71.86
C MET A 109 94.90 -4.46 73.25
N LYS A 110 94.86 -3.47 74.15
CA LYS A 110 95.33 -3.56 75.54
C LYS A 110 94.23 -3.69 76.59
N LYS A 111 93.00 -3.22 76.32
CA LYS A 111 91.89 -3.22 77.30
C LYS A 111 90.61 -3.94 76.85
N ASN A 112 90.63 -4.60 75.69
CA ASN A 112 89.55 -5.44 75.12
C ASN A 112 88.14 -4.81 75.03
N THR A 113 87.99 -3.52 75.35
CA THR A 113 86.74 -2.76 75.23
C THR A 113 87.05 -1.27 75.08
N TYR A 114 86.49 -0.65 74.05
CA TYR A 114 86.48 0.80 73.82
C TYR A 114 85.05 1.31 74.05
N SER A 115 84.84 2.39 74.83
CA SER A 115 83.51 2.93 75.11
C SER A 115 83.41 4.43 74.77
N SER A 116 83.71 4.79 73.53
CA SER A 116 83.55 6.17 73.04
C SER A 116 82.61 6.20 71.84
N ALA A 117 81.70 7.17 71.79
CA ALA A 117 80.70 7.34 70.73
C ALA A 117 81.24 7.49 69.29
N ILE A 118 80.53 6.91 68.32
CA ILE A 118 80.64 7.19 66.87
C ILE A 118 79.65 8.30 66.49
N TYR A 119 80.11 9.23 65.64
CA TYR A 119 79.29 10.24 64.99
C TYR A 119 79.00 9.84 63.54
N PHE A 120 77.72 9.85 63.18
CA PHE A 120 77.23 9.52 61.84
C PHE A 120 76.78 10.78 61.09
N LYS A 121 77.41 11.09 59.95
CA LYS A 121 76.96 12.21 59.09
C LYS A 121 77.18 11.89 57.61
N THR A 122 76.16 12.12 56.77
CA THR A 122 76.35 12.16 55.31
C THR A 122 76.93 13.52 54.89
N ALA A 123 77.82 13.54 53.90
CA ALA A 123 78.27 14.81 53.30
C ALA A 123 77.08 15.58 52.68
N PRO A 124 77.10 16.93 52.61
CA PRO A 124 76.04 17.68 51.92
C PRO A 124 76.06 17.34 50.43
N GLU A 125 74.93 16.89 49.88
CA GLU A 125 74.78 16.65 48.45
C GLU A 125 74.79 17.99 47.70
N VAL A 126 75.75 18.17 46.80
CA VAL A 126 75.62 19.14 45.70
C VAL A 126 74.73 18.49 44.65
N ILE A 127 73.42 18.63 44.82
CA ILE A 127 72.46 18.40 43.73
C ILE A 127 72.56 19.65 42.84
N SER A 128 73.31 19.58 41.76
CA SER A 128 72.96 20.44 40.62
C SER A 128 71.63 19.92 40.08
N PRO A 129 70.51 20.66 40.19
CA PRO A 129 69.33 20.31 39.42
C PRO A 129 69.75 20.29 37.95
N ILE A 130 69.51 19.17 37.28
CA ILE A 130 69.49 19.19 35.82
C ILE A 130 68.32 20.14 35.52
N PRO A 131 68.54 21.29 34.86
CA PRO A 131 67.46 22.23 34.62
C PRO A 131 66.34 21.49 33.88
N GLU A 132 65.13 21.60 34.41
CA GLU A 132 63.88 21.17 33.78
C GLU A 132 63.64 22.03 32.53
N ILE A 133 64.38 21.74 31.47
CA ILE A 133 64.31 22.50 30.22
C ILE A 133 63.12 21.97 29.42
N PHE A 134 62.10 22.82 29.27
CA PHE A 134 60.95 22.60 28.40
C PHE A 134 61.35 22.18 26.98
N SER A 135 60.67 21.19 26.41
CA SER A 135 60.85 20.76 25.03
C SER A 135 59.57 20.98 24.20
N PRO A 136 59.60 21.95 23.25
CA PRO A 136 58.54 22.13 22.25
C PRO A 136 58.23 20.90 21.40
N THR A 137 59.22 20.02 21.22
CA THR A 137 59.15 18.85 20.33
C THR A 137 58.51 17.63 20.99
N TYR A 138 58.78 17.41 22.29
CA TYR A 138 58.19 16.30 23.05
C TYR A 138 56.84 16.67 23.68
N SER A 139 56.55 17.96 23.79
CA SER A 139 55.26 18.45 24.28
C SER A 139 54.16 18.25 23.22
N LYS A 140 52.93 18.02 23.68
CA LYS A 140 51.80 17.64 22.82
C LYS A 140 50.59 18.53 23.01
N VAL A 141 49.80 18.66 21.94
CA VAL A 141 48.47 19.30 21.96
C VAL A 141 47.48 18.34 21.33
N ASN A 142 46.53 17.85 22.12
CA ASN A 142 45.48 16.93 21.70
C ASN A 142 44.12 17.57 21.88
N ALA A 143 43.15 17.27 21.03
CA ALA A 143 41.76 17.68 21.18
C ALA A 143 40.83 16.46 21.10
N SER A 144 39.78 16.44 21.92
CA SER A 144 38.75 15.41 21.84
C SER A 144 37.42 15.92 22.38
N PRO A 145 36.30 15.75 21.64
CA PRO A 145 36.20 15.22 20.27
C PRO A 145 36.79 16.18 19.20
N LEU A 146 37.17 15.64 18.02
CA LEU A 146 37.72 16.42 16.90
C LEU A 146 36.66 17.12 16.02
N SER A 147 35.38 16.87 16.28
CA SER A 147 34.25 17.50 15.58
C SER A 147 33.08 17.70 16.55
N VAL A 148 32.54 18.92 16.62
CA VAL A 148 31.37 19.27 17.44
C VAL A 148 30.49 20.29 16.72
N PRO A 149 29.19 20.38 17.02
CA PRO A 149 28.32 21.43 16.48
C PRO A 149 28.75 22.84 16.89
N ALA A 150 28.65 23.80 15.98
CA ALA A 150 28.88 25.23 16.22
C ALA A 150 27.67 25.91 16.90
N ASP A 151 27.09 25.30 17.95
CA ASP A 151 25.90 25.82 18.66
C ASP A 151 26.26 26.77 19.83
N GLY A 152 27.55 26.97 20.10
CA GLY A 152 28.07 27.76 21.21
C GLY A 152 28.07 27.06 22.57
N SER A 153 27.53 25.84 22.67
CA SER A 153 27.39 25.03 23.88
C SER A 153 28.14 23.69 23.82
N SER A 154 28.26 23.09 22.65
CA SER A 154 29.02 21.87 22.40
C SER A 154 30.51 22.17 22.50
N GLU A 155 31.19 21.44 23.38
CA GLU A 155 32.58 21.69 23.74
C GLU A 155 33.50 20.55 23.28
N THR A 156 34.71 20.91 22.83
CA THR A 156 35.86 20.00 22.70
C THR A 156 36.84 20.28 23.83
N ILE A 157 37.51 19.24 24.34
CA ILE A 157 38.54 19.39 25.36
C ILE A 157 39.91 19.37 24.69
N VAL A 158 40.63 20.48 24.77
CA VAL A 158 42.02 20.59 24.30
C VAL A 158 42.95 20.34 25.49
N THR A 159 43.72 19.26 25.42
CA THR A 159 44.67 18.82 26.45
C THR A 159 46.10 19.05 25.97
N ILE A 160 46.87 19.80 26.75
CA ILE A 160 48.28 20.09 26.53
C ILE A 160 49.09 19.20 27.46
N PHE A 161 50.18 18.62 26.95
CA PHE A 161 51.17 17.91 27.76
C PHE A 161 52.54 18.60 27.61
N ALA A 162 53.05 19.21 28.67
CA ALA A 162 54.37 19.82 28.71
C ALA A 162 55.42 18.78 29.15
N MET A 163 56.41 18.55 28.30
CA MET A 163 57.47 17.56 28.52
C MET A 163 58.86 18.21 28.41
N ASP A 164 59.84 17.65 29.10
CA ASP A 164 61.25 17.96 28.87
C ASP A 164 61.83 17.19 27.66
N ARG A 165 63.12 17.39 27.36
CA ARG A 165 63.81 16.71 26.23
C ARG A 165 64.00 15.20 26.42
N TRP A 166 63.68 14.67 27.59
CA TRP A 166 63.73 13.25 27.94
C TRP A 166 62.33 12.64 28.07
N ASN A 167 61.29 13.37 27.66
CA ASN A 167 59.89 12.96 27.71
C ASN A 167 59.37 12.77 29.16
N ASN A 168 59.93 13.49 30.13
CA ASN A 168 59.38 13.57 31.49
C ASN A 168 58.37 14.72 31.59
N PRO A 169 57.27 14.53 32.33
CA PRO A 169 56.26 15.57 32.54
C PRO A 169 56.81 16.74 33.35
N LEU A 170 56.45 17.96 32.94
CA LEU A 170 56.81 19.18 33.65
C LEU A 170 55.59 19.70 34.43
N PRO A 171 55.53 19.53 35.76
CA PRO A 171 54.45 20.03 36.57
C PRO A 171 54.55 21.54 36.85
N ASN A 172 53.43 22.13 37.22
CA ASN A 172 53.29 23.53 37.65
C ASN A 172 53.78 24.57 36.63
N ARG A 173 53.69 24.26 35.34
CA ARG A 173 54.04 25.16 34.23
C ARG A 173 52.79 25.85 33.72
N TYR A 174 52.85 27.17 33.57
CA TYR A 174 51.73 27.94 33.02
C TYR A 174 51.59 27.70 31.52
N VAL A 175 50.38 27.40 31.08
CA VAL A 175 50.00 27.13 29.70
C VAL A 175 48.98 28.16 29.24
N SER A 176 49.19 28.73 28.06
CA SER A 176 48.16 29.46 27.33
C SER A 176 47.81 28.74 26.03
N LEU A 177 46.55 28.85 25.64
CA LEU A 177 46.02 28.29 24.40
C LEU A 177 45.48 29.41 23.51
N SER A 178 45.76 29.34 22.21
CA SER A 178 45.20 30.25 21.22
C SER A 178 44.53 29.49 20.08
N SER A 179 43.46 30.07 19.55
CA SER A 179 42.75 29.60 18.35
C SER A 179 43.25 30.37 17.12
N SER A 180 43.38 29.69 15.98
CA SER A 180 43.63 30.33 14.68
C SER A 180 42.50 31.26 14.23
N ARG A 181 41.31 31.17 14.85
CA ARG A 181 40.13 32.01 14.59
C ARG A 181 39.94 33.11 15.63
N GLY A 182 40.91 33.28 16.54
CA GLY A 182 40.89 34.30 17.59
C GLY A 182 39.68 34.17 18.52
N VAL A 183 39.05 35.30 18.83
CA VAL A 183 37.90 35.41 19.76
C VAL A 183 36.59 34.81 19.21
N SER A 184 36.58 34.34 17.96
CA SER A 184 35.41 33.65 17.39
C SER A 184 35.14 32.32 18.09
N ASP A 185 36.18 31.69 18.65
CA ASP A 185 36.06 30.50 19.48
C ASP A 185 36.15 30.90 20.96
N ASN A 186 35.26 30.33 21.77
CA ASN A 186 35.21 30.54 23.20
C ASN A 186 36.14 29.52 23.88
N ILE A 187 37.26 29.98 24.45
CA ILE A 187 38.19 29.14 25.21
C ILE A 187 37.98 29.38 26.70
N LYS A 188 37.53 28.35 27.42
CA LYS A 188 37.45 28.34 28.88
C LYS A 188 38.62 27.57 29.45
N ILE A 189 39.24 28.12 30.48
CA ILE A 189 40.34 27.47 31.20
C ILE A 189 39.75 26.36 32.07
N GLY A 190 40.18 25.11 31.84
CA GLY A 190 39.95 24.01 32.77
C GLY A 190 40.99 24.05 33.88
N ASN A 191 42.27 23.94 33.49
CA ASN A 191 43.42 24.22 34.35
C ASN A 191 44.56 24.83 33.55
N ALA A 192 45.02 26.03 33.95
CA ALA A 192 46.09 26.76 33.26
C ALA A 192 47.51 26.31 33.66
N TYR A 193 47.66 25.59 34.77
CA TYR A 193 48.94 25.05 35.22
C TYR A 193 48.98 23.53 35.04
N THR A 194 50.10 23.02 34.55
CA THR A 194 50.28 21.58 34.34
C THR A 194 50.24 20.82 35.66
N THR A 195 49.55 19.68 35.67
CA THR A 195 49.49 18.76 36.81
C THR A 195 50.81 17.99 37.01
N ASN A 196 50.89 17.11 38.02
CA ASN A 196 52.03 16.19 38.21
C ASN A 196 52.33 15.32 36.98
N ASN A 197 51.35 15.13 36.08
CA ASN A 197 51.52 14.41 34.82
C ASN A 197 51.85 15.34 33.64
N GLY A 198 52.18 16.60 33.89
CA GLY A 198 52.53 17.58 32.86
C GLY A 198 51.34 18.09 32.04
N SER A 199 50.10 17.87 32.50
CA SER A 199 48.89 18.12 31.69
C SER A 199 48.11 19.38 32.10
N ALA A 200 47.70 20.18 31.12
CA ALA A 200 46.79 21.33 31.23
C ALA A 200 45.61 21.19 30.26
N THR A 201 44.43 21.71 30.60
CA THR A 201 43.19 21.51 29.84
C THR A 201 42.41 22.80 29.62
N PHE A 202 41.77 22.88 28.45
CA PHE A 202 40.90 23.97 28.02
C PHE A 202 39.65 23.38 27.38
N LEU A 203 38.48 23.95 27.69
CA LEU A 203 37.24 23.62 27.01
C LEU A 203 36.99 24.67 25.93
N VAL A 204 36.68 24.23 24.72
CA VAL A 204 36.48 25.14 23.59
C VAL A 204 35.14 24.90 22.93
N SER A 205 34.35 25.96 22.76
CA SER A 205 33.13 25.97 21.95
C SER A 205 33.19 27.07 20.88
N SER A 206 32.29 27.00 19.89
CA SER A 206 32.18 28.02 18.84
C SER A 206 30.73 28.18 18.41
N ARG A 207 30.35 29.39 17.97
CA ARG A 207 29.07 29.67 17.29
C ARG A 207 29.21 29.77 15.77
N THR A 208 30.44 29.67 15.28
CA THR A 208 30.75 29.87 13.87
C THR A 208 31.27 28.56 13.30
N ALA A 209 30.57 28.00 12.32
CA ALA A 209 31.02 26.79 11.63
C ALA A 209 32.41 26.98 10.99
N GLY A 210 33.16 25.89 10.83
CA GLY A 210 34.48 25.87 10.21
C GLY A 210 35.55 25.18 11.05
N THR A 211 36.75 25.11 10.50
CA THR A 211 37.89 24.43 11.14
C THR A 211 38.75 25.43 11.92
N SER A 212 39.12 25.05 13.15
CA SER A 212 40.00 25.83 14.03
C SER A 212 41.25 25.03 14.40
N THR A 213 42.40 25.68 14.40
CA THR A 213 43.69 25.10 14.79
C THR A 213 44.15 25.74 16.09
N PHE A 214 44.36 24.91 17.11
CA PHE A 214 44.79 25.30 18.45
C PHE A 214 46.30 25.18 18.62
N SER A 215 46.92 26.28 19.03
CA SER A 215 48.35 26.36 19.39
C SER A 215 48.50 26.63 20.88
N ALA A 216 49.45 25.96 21.52
CA ALA A 216 49.73 26.14 22.94
C ALA A 216 51.12 26.73 23.18
N VAL A 217 51.24 27.54 24.22
CA VAL A 217 52.50 28.13 24.70
C VAL A 217 52.68 27.76 26.17
N VAL A 218 53.85 27.26 26.53
CA VAL A 218 54.23 26.92 27.91
C VAL A 218 55.38 27.81 28.32
N GLU A 219 55.17 28.65 29.35
CA GLU A 219 56.18 29.61 29.84
C GLU A 219 56.83 30.47 28.73
N GLY A 220 56.03 30.94 27.77
CA GLY A 220 56.50 31.76 26.64
C GLY A 220 57.06 30.96 25.47
N ASN A 221 57.21 29.64 25.57
CA ASN A 221 57.70 28.78 24.49
C ASN A 221 56.54 28.07 23.77
N LYS A 222 56.44 28.25 22.45
CA LYS A 222 55.40 27.62 21.62
C LYS A 222 55.65 26.12 21.46
N ILE A 223 54.61 25.29 21.58
CA ILE A 223 54.65 23.86 21.23
C ILE A 223 54.59 23.71 19.71
N ASN A 224 55.37 22.77 19.15
CA ASN A 224 55.42 22.55 17.69
C ASN A 224 54.14 21.89 17.17
N GLN A 225 53.56 20.97 17.94
CA GLN A 225 52.29 20.34 17.62
C GLN A 225 51.13 21.32 17.80
N THR A 226 50.17 21.25 16.89
CA THR A 226 48.85 21.88 17.02
C THR A 226 47.77 20.80 17.04
N ALA A 227 46.57 21.15 17.53
CA ALA A 227 45.38 20.32 17.40
C ALA A 227 44.36 21.02 16.50
N THR A 228 43.69 20.27 15.63
CA THR A 228 42.67 20.82 14.72
C THR A 228 41.30 20.25 15.07
N VAL A 229 40.29 21.11 15.18
CA VAL A 229 38.89 20.73 15.46
C VAL A 229 37.98 21.36 14.43
N THR A 230 37.00 20.61 13.94
CA THR A 230 35.97 21.11 13.02
C THR A 230 34.69 21.41 13.80
N PHE A 231 34.26 22.67 13.78
CA PHE A 231 32.95 23.07 14.27
C PHE A 231 31.94 22.95 13.13
N THR A 232 31.01 21.99 13.21
CA THR A 232 30.05 21.73 12.13
C THR A 232 28.90 22.72 12.16
N GLU A 233 28.42 23.11 10.99
CA GLU A 233 27.26 23.99 10.85
C GLU A 233 26.01 23.41 11.53
N VAL A 234 25.31 24.27 12.29
CA VAL A 234 24.04 23.93 12.94
C VAL A 234 22.91 24.41 12.03
N LYS A 235 22.32 23.50 11.26
CA LYS A 235 21.18 23.83 10.41
C LYS A 235 19.97 24.15 11.27
N ASN A 236 19.34 25.29 11.03
CA ASN A 236 18.06 25.61 11.67
C ASN A 236 16.97 24.71 11.09
N ASN A 237 16.59 23.66 11.82
CA ASN A 237 15.59 22.69 11.37
C ASN A 237 14.15 23.04 11.83
N SER A 238 13.94 24.27 12.33
CA SER A 238 12.63 24.74 12.79
C SER A 238 11.84 25.28 11.62
N VAL A 239 10.57 24.86 11.50
CA VAL A 239 9.64 25.34 10.46
C VAL A 239 9.28 26.80 10.72
N SER A 240 9.31 27.63 9.67
CA SER A 240 8.77 28.98 9.68
C SER A 240 7.43 29.02 8.97
N ASN A 241 6.38 29.45 9.66
CA ASN A 241 5.02 29.65 9.13
C ASN A 241 4.97 30.65 7.96
N SER A 242 5.74 31.74 8.04
CA SER A 242 5.72 32.85 7.08
C SER A 242 6.63 32.62 5.87
N ARG A 243 7.71 31.85 6.03
CA ARG A 243 8.65 31.48 4.94
C ARG A 243 8.26 30.20 4.21
N SER A 244 7.50 29.32 4.87
CA SER A 244 6.91 28.16 4.20
C SER A 244 5.79 28.59 3.24
N ASP A 245 5.54 27.78 2.23
CA ASP A 245 4.65 28.14 1.13
C ASP A 245 3.66 27.03 0.80
N ILE A 246 2.53 27.42 0.22
CA ILE A 246 1.49 26.53 -0.29
C ILE A 246 0.90 27.16 -1.55
N TYR A 247 0.91 26.42 -2.65
CA TYR A 247 0.31 26.85 -3.92
C TYR A 247 -0.27 25.66 -4.68
N ALA A 248 -1.18 25.92 -5.62
CA ALA A 248 -1.79 24.90 -6.46
C ALA A 248 -1.34 25.02 -7.92
N SER A 249 -1.29 23.89 -8.64
CA SER A 249 -1.04 23.86 -10.09
C SER A 249 -2.14 24.56 -10.90
N LYS A 250 -3.36 24.60 -10.35
CA LYS A 250 -4.50 25.35 -10.87
C LYS A 250 -5.47 25.66 -9.74
N TYR A 251 -6.17 26.79 -9.84
CA TYR A 251 -7.13 27.27 -8.84
C TYR A 251 -8.60 27.04 -9.24
N SER A 252 -8.83 26.45 -10.42
CA SER A 252 -10.15 26.10 -10.93
C SER A 252 -10.11 24.69 -11.56
N VAL A 253 -11.04 23.81 -11.17
CA VAL A 253 -11.05 22.38 -11.58
C VAL A 253 -12.47 21.89 -11.83
N ASP A 254 -12.68 21.04 -12.83
CA ASP A 254 -13.96 20.35 -13.00
C ASP A 254 -14.31 19.46 -11.80
N ASN A 255 -15.57 19.47 -11.35
CA ASN A 255 -16.07 18.62 -10.27
C ASN A 255 -16.43 17.19 -10.71
N ASN A 256 -15.80 16.62 -11.73
CA ASN A 256 -16.12 15.28 -12.23
C ASN A 256 -15.57 14.13 -11.34
N GLY A 257 -14.89 14.46 -10.24
CA GLY A 257 -14.24 13.53 -9.31
C GLY A 257 -12.89 12.96 -9.77
N SER A 258 -12.53 13.08 -11.05
CA SER A 258 -11.26 12.59 -11.62
C SER A 258 -10.27 13.72 -11.96
N SER A 259 -10.78 14.89 -12.34
CA SER A 259 -10.03 16.13 -12.48
C SER A 259 -9.54 16.58 -11.09
N TYR A 260 -8.25 16.89 -10.99
CA TYR A 260 -7.63 17.30 -9.73
C TYR A 260 -6.71 18.51 -9.90
N ALA A 261 -6.57 19.32 -8.86
CA ALA A 261 -5.48 20.29 -8.70
C ALA A 261 -4.39 19.68 -7.82
N ARG A 262 -3.12 19.91 -8.17
CA ARG A 262 -1.99 19.49 -7.34
C ARG A 262 -1.59 20.64 -6.42
N ILE A 263 -1.65 20.42 -5.12
CA ILE A 263 -1.12 21.32 -4.10
C ILE A 263 0.34 20.95 -3.84
N THR A 264 1.18 21.96 -3.88
CA THR A 264 2.59 21.89 -3.49
C THR A 264 2.77 22.68 -2.20
N VAL A 265 3.32 22.02 -1.18
CA VAL A 265 3.72 22.65 0.09
C VAL A 265 5.24 22.66 0.14
N ILE A 266 5.85 23.80 0.46
CA ILE A 266 7.30 23.94 0.62
C ILE A 266 7.63 24.35 2.06
N ALA A 267 8.28 23.45 2.80
CA ALA A 267 8.76 23.71 4.15
C ALA A 267 10.08 24.48 4.13
N ARG A 268 10.12 25.62 4.82
CA ARG A 268 11.33 26.42 5.01
C ARG A 268 11.52 26.84 6.46
N ASN A 269 12.77 27.08 6.84
CA ASN A 269 13.10 27.72 8.12
C ASN A 269 13.06 29.25 8.03
N SER A 270 13.39 29.93 9.13
CA SER A 270 13.45 31.41 9.18
C SER A 270 14.47 32.02 8.22
N ASN A 271 15.49 31.25 7.82
CA ASN A 271 16.55 31.66 6.90
C ASN A 271 16.17 31.41 5.43
N ASN A 272 14.94 30.98 5.16
CA ASN A 272 14.44 30.63 3.82
C ASN A 272 15.10 29.39 3.20
N GLU A 273 15.69 28.51 4.02
CA GLU A 273 16.30 27.26 3.57
C GLU A 273 15.26 26.12 3.58
N PRO A 274 15.28 25.21 2.58
CA PRO A 274 14.34 24.10 2.52
C PRO A 274 14.60 23.07 3.63
N LEU A 275 13.52 22.52 4.19
CA LEU A 275 13.57 21.52 5.25
C LEU A 275 13.16 20.15 4.72
N ASN A 276 14.11 19.22 4.67
CA ASN A 276 13.85 17.80 4.35
C ASN A 276 13.24 17.06 5.55
N GLY A 277 12.38 16.09 5.28
CA GLY A 277 11.96 15.09 6.25
C GLY A 277 10.81 15.53 7.15
N LYS A 278 10.20 16.68 6.85
CA LYS A 278 9.09 17.26 7.61
C LYS A 278 7.78 16.62 7.20
N PHE A 279 6.97 16.22 8.17
CA PHE A 279 5.66 15.66 7.90
C PHE A 279 4.67 16.78 7.58
N VAL A 280 3.89 16.62 6.52
CA VAL A 280 2.94 17.60 6.01
C VAL A 280 1.56 16.97 5.91
N TYR A 281 0.55 17.68 6.39
CA TYR A 281 -0.85 17.38 6.14
C TYR A 281 -1.63 18.65 5.82
N LEU A 282 -2.75 18.49 5.11
CA LEU A 282 -3.64 19.58 4.75
C LEU A 282 -4.88 19.56 5.64
N VAL A 283 -5.37 20.74 5.98
CA VAL A 283 -6.67 20.95 6.63
C VAL A 283 -7.48 21.89 5.75
N SER A 284 -8.75 21.56 5.52
CA SER A 284 -9.67 22.37 4.73
C SER A 284 -10.90 22.80 5.51
N ASN A 285 -11.56 23.85 5.00
CA ASN A 285 -12.85 24.33 5.50
C ASN A 285 -14.06 23.74 4.77
N GLY A 286 -13.85 22.86 3.79
CA GLY A 286 -14.92 22.17 3.06
C GLY A 286 -15.53 21.02 3.87
N GLY A 287 -16.75 20.61 3.50
CA GLY A 287 -17.40 19.40 4.04
C GLY A 287 -16.89 18.10 3.41
N SER A 288 -17.56 16.98 3.61
CA SER A 288 -17.06 15.62 3.30
C SER A 288 -16.91 15.25 1.81
N SER A 289 -17.19 16.16 0.87
CA SER A 289 -17.39 15.84 -0.55
C SER A 289 -16.15 15.96 -1.46
N TYR A 290 -14.99 16.31 -0.89
CA TYR A 290 -13.72 16.36 -1.61
C TYR A 290 -12.82 15.18 -1.24
N CYS A 291 -11.85 14.90 -2.10
CA CYS A 291 -10.83 13.88 -1.90
C CYS A 291 -9.45 14.55 -1.84
N ILE A 292 -8.67 14.23 -0.80
CA ILE A 292 -7.24 14.53 -0.73
C ILE A 292 -6.48 13.22 -0.97
N LYS A 293 -5.78 13.14 -2.09
CA LYS A 293 -4.84 12.05 -2.36
C LYS A 293 -3.44 12.49 -1.96
N ASN A 294 -2.88 11.83 -0.95
CA ASN A 294 -1.51 12.04 -0.48
C ASN A 294 -0.52 11.51 -1.51
N VAL A 295 0.17 12.40 -2.24
CA VAL A 295 1.21 12.03 -3.21
C VAL A 295 2.55 11.90 -2.50
N SER A 296 2.89 12.88 -1.65
CA SER A 296 3.99 12.79 -0.69
C SER A 296 3.65 13.61 0.56
N THR A 297 3.68 12.97 1.73
CA THR A 297 3.41 13.62 3.02
C THR A 297 4.68 13.98 3.79
N THR A 298 5.84 13.65 3.27
CA THR A 298 7.14 13.99 3.88
C THR A 298 7.93 14.82 2.89
N THR A 299 8.50 15.94 3.33
CA THR A 299 9.23 16.84 2.46
C THR A 299 10.54 16.21 1.94
N ASP A 300 10.84 16.43 0.67
CA ASP A 300 12.08 15.99 0.04
C ASP A 300 13.27 16.94 0.32
N ASN A 301 14.41 16.73 -0.36
CA ASN A 301 15.60 17.60 -0.26
C ASN A 301 15.34 19.07 -0.64
N SER A 302 14.27 19.34 -1.41
CA SER A 302 13.85 20.68 -1.80
C SER A 302 12.79 21.25 -0.84
N GLY A 303 12.45 20.54 0.22
CA GLY A 303 11.43 20.92 1.18
C GLY A 303 10.00 20.67 0.69
N VAL A 304 9.79 19.87 -0.36
CA VAL A 304 8.50 19.77 -1.06
C VAL A 304 7.69 18.55 -0.63
N ALA A 305 6.39 18.78 -0.33
CA ALA A 305 5.35 17.76 -0.18
C ALA A 305 4.18 18.02 -1.15
N LEU A 306 3.52 16.96 -1.64
CA LEU A 306 2.55 17.03 -2.74
C LEU A 306 1.23 16.33 -2.40
N PHE A 307 0.13 16.96 -2.81
CA PHE A 307 -1.24 16.46 -2.62
C PHE A 307 -2.08 16.69 -3.88
N ASP A 308 -2.91 15.73 -4.28
CA ASP A 308 -3.87 15.91 -5.36
C ASP A 308 -5.28 16.07 -4.78
N ILE A 309 -5.98 17.15 -5.15
CA ILE A 309 -7.32 17.48 -4.66
C ILE A 309 -8.35 17.38 -5.79
N SER A 310 -9.40 16.57 -5.58
CA SER A 310 -10.58 16.51 -6.45
C SER A 310 -11.87 16.65 -5.65
N SER A 311 -12.98 16.97 -6.33
CA SER A 311 -14.31 17.10 -5.73
C SER A 311 -15.38 16.59 -6.70
N ARG A 312 -16.52 16.14 -6.16
CA ARG A 312 -17.77 15.92 -6.93
C ARG A 312 -18.77 17.06 -6.79
N ASP A 313 -18.52 17.99 -5.88
CA ASP A 313 -19.39 19.13 -5.61
C ASP A 313 -18.83 20.40 -6.24
N VAL A 314 -19.75 21.28 -6.67
CA VAL A 314 -19.43 22.65 -7.11
C VAL A 314 -19.24 23.54 -5.90
N GLY A 315 -18.26 24.44 -5.96
CA GLY A 315 -17.98 25.40 -4.90
C GLY A 315 -16.49 25.58 -4.66
N SER A 316 -16.13 26.45 -3.72
CA SER A 316 -14.74 26.77 -3.41
C SER A 316 -14.33 26.19 -2.06
N ILE A 317 -13.15 25.57 -2.00
CA ILE A 317 -12.59 24.96 -0.79
C ILE A 317 -11.24 25.59 -0.49
N ALA A 318 -11.07 26.08 0.73
CA ALA A 318 -9.80 26.62 1.22
C ALA A 318 -8.98 25.54 1.93
N PHE A 319 -7.66 25.53 1.70
CA PHE A 319 -6.69 24.61 2.29
C PHE A 319 -5.60 25.38 3.03
N SER A 320 -5.29 24.92 4.24
CA SER A 320 -4.11 25.30 5.02
C SER A 320 -3.18 24.09 5.11
N ALA A 321 -1.86 24.31 5.04
CA ALA A 321 -0.88 23.27 5.32
C ALA A 321 -0.39 23.34 6.77
N TYR A 322 -0.11 22.17 7.34
CA TYR A 322 0.58 22.00 8.61
C TYR A 322 1.83 21.17 8.38
N ILE A 323 2.98 21.68 8.84
CA ILE A 323 4.30 21.08 8.67
C ILE A 323 4.87 20.83 10.06
N ASP A 324 5.04 19.55 10.45
CA ASP A 324 5.34 19.12 11.84
C ASP A 324 4.42 19.80 12.88
N GLY A 325 3.15 20.02 12.52
CA GLY A 325 2.16 20.69 13.37
C GLY A 325 2.16 22.23 13.33
N VAL A 326 3.11 22.86 12.64
CA VAL A 326 3.13 24.32 12.42
C VAL A 326 2.27 24.68 11.21
N LYS A 327 1.22 25.48 11.42
CA LYS A 327 0.37 25.99 10.35
C LYS A 327 1.11 27.01 9.48
N THR A 328 0.99 26.93 8.15
CA THR A 328 1.46 27.98 7.23
C THR A 328 0.60 29.24 7.33
N ASP A 329 1.19 30.41 7.20
CA ASP A 329 0.42 31.68 7.18
C ASP A 329 -0.40 31.82 5.90
N ARG A 330 0.12 31.28 4.80
CA ARG A 330 -0.58 31.21 3.52
C ARG A 330 -1.65 30.13 3.55
N THR A 331 -2.77 30.44 2.90
CA THR A 331 -3.83 29.49 2.57
C THR A 331 -4.15 29.63 1.08
N ILE A 332 -4.66 28.57 0.47
CA ILE A 332 -5.10 28.60 -0.92
C ILE A 332 -6.56 28.22 -1.02
N THR A 333 -7.25 28.68 -2.05
CA THR A 333 -8.63 28.30 -2.34
C THR A 333 -8.71 27.69 -3.73
N ILE A 334 -9.29 26.49 -3.85
CA ILE A 334 -9.54 25.81 -5.12
C ILE A 334 -11.04 25.86 -5.39
N SER A 335 -11.43 26.39 -6.56
CA SER A 335 -12.81 26.41 -7.03
C SER A 335 -13.09 25.20 -7.91
N PHE A 336 -14.13 24.47 -7.56
CA PHE A 336 -14.67 23.37 -8.35
C PHE A 336 -15.91 23.85 -9.11
N TYR A 337 -15.89 23.70 -10.42
CA TYR A 337 -17.00 24.10 -11.29
C TYR A 337 -17.49 22.90 -12.08
N GLN A 338 -18.73 22.98 -12.55
CA GLN A 338 -19.31 21.97 -13.42
C GLN A 338 -19.20 22.46 -14.87
N SER A 339 -18.31 21.84 -15.65
CA SER A 339 -18.23 22.08 -17.11
C SER A 339 -19.26 21.32 -17.93
N PHE A 340 -19.96 20.33 -17.32
CA PHE A 340 -20.93 19.49 -18.01
C PHE A 340 -22.28 19.50 -17.27
N ASP A 341 -23.28 20.14 -17.87
CA ASP A 341 -24.67 20.07 -17.40
C ASP A 341 -25.20 18.66 -17.66
N ALA A 342 -25.32 17.86 -16.59
CA ALA A 342 -25.83 16.49 -16.66
C ALA A 342 -27.37 16.41 -16.57
N THR A 343 -28.05 17.56 -16.53
CA THR A 343 -29.51 17.66 -16.42
C THR A 343 -30.14 17.26 -17.74
N VAL A 344 -31.09 16.32 -17.71
CA VAL A 344 -31.83 15.93 -18.90
C VAL A 344 -32.76 17.07 -19.32
N SER A 345 -32.69 17.45 -20.59
CA SER A 345 -33.64 18.38 -21.20
C SER A 345 -34.78 17.62 -21.86
N ALA A 346 -35.99 17.77 -21.31
CA ALA A 346 -37.20 17.15 -21.84
C ALA A 346 -37.55 17.61 -23.27
N SER A 347 -37.10 18.80 -23.67
CA SER A 347 -37.37 19.40 -24.99
C SER A 347 -36.26 19.18 -26.02
N LYS A 348 -35.05 18.78 -25.59
CA LYS A 348 -33.89 18.57 -26.49
C LYS A 348 -33.46 17.12 -26.60
N SER A 349 -33.90 16.27 -25.67
CA SER A 349 -33.87 14.81 -25.82
C SER A 349 -35.02 14.37 -26.72
N TRP A 350 -34.88 13.24 -27.40
CA TRP A 350 -35.90 12.76 -28.33
C TRP A 350 -36.02 11.25 -28.38
N VAL A 351 -37.16 10.81 -28.89
CA VAL A 351 -37.51 9.41 -29.16
C VAL A 351 -37.85 9.32 -30.63
N SER A 352 -37.16 8.46 -31.37
CA SER A 352 -37.36 8.31 -32.81
C SER A 352 -37.39 6.82 -33.22
N PRO A 353 -38.38 6.39 -34.02
CA PRO A 353 -38.39 5.04 -34.55
C PRO A 353 -37.49 4.95 -35.80
N TRP A 354 -36.90 3.77 -36.05
CA TRP A 354 -36.09 3.55 -37.27
C TRP A 354 -36.92 3.65 -38.57
N GLY A 355 -38.22 3.37 -38.48
CA GLY A 355 -39.18 3.49 -39.58
C GLY A 355 -40.55 3.85 -39.02
N LEU A 356 -41.41 4.43 -39.86
CA LEU A 356 -42.71 4.94 -39.41
C LEU A 356 -43.82 3.90 -39.47
N VAL A 357 -43.68 2.89 -40.32
CA VAL A 357 -44.69 1.85 -40.55
C VAL A 357 -44.04 0.48 -40.52
N PHE A 358 -44.56 -0.42 -39.70
CA PHE A 358 -44.12 -1.81 -39.60
C PHE A 358 -45.31 -2.76 -39.55
N VAL A 359 -45.11 -3.99 -40.01
CA VAL A 359 -46.17 -5.00 -40.02
C VAL A 359 -46.44 -5.50 -38.61
N ALA A 360 -47.71 -5.59 -38.20
CA ALA A 360 -48.13 -6.13 -36.91
C ALA A 360 -48.02 -7.68 -36.82
N ASN A 361 -46.84 -8.24 -37.07
CA ASN A 361 -46.57 -9.68 -37.10
C ASN A 361 -45.75 -10.18 -35.89
N GLY A 362 -45.53 -9.33 -34.89
CA GLY A 362 -44.69 -9.64 -33.73
C GLY A 362 -43.18 -9.51 -33.96
N SER A 363 -42.74 -9.17 -35.18
CA SER A 363 -41.34 -8.84 -35.44
C SER A 363 -40.93 -7.56 -34.72
N GLY A 364 -39.75 -7.60 -34.10
CA GLY A 364 -39.16 -6.47 -33.41
C GLY A 364 -38.70 -5.37 -34.36
N ASN A 365 -38.93 -4.12 -33.96
CA ASN A 365 -38.49 -2.91 -34.66
C ASN A 365 -37.75 -1.99 -33.70
N SER A 366 -36.79 -1.23 -34.20
CA SER A 366 -35.95 -0.39 -33.34
C SER A 366 -36.57 0.98 -33.08
N ILE A 367 -36.61 1.37 -31.80
CA ILE A 367 -36.76 2.75 -31.35
C ILE A 367 -35.46 3.21 -30.72
N ILE A 368 -35.00 4.39 -31.11
CA ILE A 368 -33.82 5.04 -30.59
C ILE A 368 -34.28 6.14 -29.62
N VAL A 369 -33.67 6.18 -28.45
CA VAL A 369 -33.83 7.30 -27.52
C VAL A 369 -32.47 7.95 -27.32
N THR A 370 -32.42 9.28 -27.46
CA THR A 370 -31.20 10.06 -27.24
C THR A 370 -31.42 11.05 -26.11
N ALA A 371 -30.53 11.01 -25.11
CA ALA A 371 -30.51 11.93 -23.98
C ALA A 371 -29.63 13.14 -24.28
N ARG A 372 -30.16 14.35 -24.11
CA ARG A 372 -29.43 15.61 -24.20
C ARG A 372 -29.75 16.55 -23.05
N ASN A 373 -28.83 17.45 -22.74
CA ASN A 373 -29.03 18.56 -21.80
C ASN A 373 -29.58 19.83 -22.48
N ASN A 374 -29.70 20.92 -21.71
CA ASN A 374 -30.17 22.20 -22.22
C ASN A 374 -29.19 22.89 -23.18
N ASN A 375 -27.94 22.42 -23.26
CA ASN A 375 -26.91 22.94 -24.17
C ASN A 375 -26.79 22.12 -25.46
N ASN A 376 -27.63 21.09 -25.65
CA ASN A 376 -27.55 20.08 -26.73
C ASN A 376 -26.41 19.06 -26.62
N ASP A 377 -25.70 19.00 -25.49
CA ASP A 377 -24.70 17.96 -25.28
C ASP A 377 -25.38 16.61 -25.03
N VAL A 378 -24.79 15.54 -25.57
CA VAL A 378 -25.27 14.17 -25.35
C VAL A 378 -24.93 13.69 -23.94
N LEU A 379 -25.88 12.99 -23.31
CA LEU A 379 -25.76 12.55 -21.93
C LEU A 379 -25.52 11.02 -21.84
N PRO A 380 -24.27 10.55 -21.69
CA PRO A 380 -23.98 9.15 -21.44
C PRO A 380 -24.36 8.72 -20.01
N GLY A 381 -24.58 7.41 -19.80
CA GLY A 381 -24.81 6.84 -18.46
C GLY A 381 -26.21 7.08 -17.86
N LYS A 382 -27.18 7.52 -18.65
CA LYS A 382 -28.55 7.85 -18.21
C LYS A 382 -29.48 6.65 -18.33
N ASN A 383 -30.29 6.39 -17.31
CA ASN A 383 -31.26 5.30 -17.32
C ASN A 383 -32.53 5.71 -18.07
N ILE A 384 -33.03 4.82 -18.93
CA ILE A 384 -34.19 5.08 -19.78
C ILE A 384 -35.26 4.02 -19.56
N VAL A 385 -36.51 4.46 -19.46
CA VAL A 385 -37.69 3.60 -19.55
C VAL A 385 -38.54 4.06 -20.71
N LEU A 386 -38.98 3.12 -21.55
CA LEU A 386 -39.82 3.40 -22.72
C LEU A 386 -41.23 2.85 -22.48
N TYR A 387 -42.25 3.64 -22.78
CA TYR A 387 -43.66 3.30 -22.63
C TYR A 387 -44.40 3.38 -23.96
N SER A 388 -45.27 2.40 -24.24
CA SER A 388 -46.26 2.50 -25.32
C SER A 388 -47.58 3.07 -24.80
N SER A 389 -48.17 3.99 -25.57
CA SER A 389 -49.55 4.46 -25.37
C SER A 389 -50.62 3.36 -25.42
N ARG A 390 -50.31 2.20 -25.99
CA ARG A 390 -51.21 1.03 -26.07
C ARG A 390 -50.94 0.01 -24.95
N GLY A 391 -50.10 0.37 -23.98
CA GLY A 391 -49.77 -0.48 -22.83
C GLY A 391 -49.22 -1.84 -23.26
N SER A 392 -49.75 -2.90 -22.64
CA SER A 392 -49.32 -4.29 -22.84
C SER A 392 -49.73 -4.91 -24.18
N ILE A 393 -50.43 -4.18 -25.05
CA ILE A 393 -50.72 -4.63 -26.42
C ILE A 393 -49.43 -4.69 -27.23
N ASP A 394 -48.50 -3.77 -26.96
CA ASP A 394 -47.19 -3.74 -27.59
C ASP A 394 -46.14 -4.35 -26.65
N THR A 395 -45.17 -5.05 -27.23
CA THR A 395 -44.02 -5.59 -26.50
C THR A 395 -42.85 -4.62 -26.63
N ILE A 396 -42.17 -4.31 -25.53
CA ILE A 396 -40.94 -3.52 -25.49
C ILE A 396 -39.85 -4.37 -24.85
N ALA A 397 -38.76 -4.59 -25.57
CA ALA A 397 -37.58 -5.31 -25.11
C ALA A 397 -36.34 -4.40 -25.18
N THR A 398 -35.43 -4.54 -24.23
CA THR A 398 -34.12 -3.90 -24.28
C THR A 398 -33.06 -4.78 -23.61
N LYS A 399 -31.85 -4.79 -24.16
CA LYS A 399 -30.69 -5.47 -23.57
C LYS A 399 -29.98 -4.60 -22.54
N ASN A 400 -29.97 -3.29 -22.76
CA ASN A 400 -29.37 -2.30 -21.87
C ASN A 400 -30.21 -1.03 -21.97
N ASN A 401 -30.65 -0.52 -20.83
CA ASN A 401 -31.47 0.68 -20.73
C ASN A 401 -30.67 1.93 -20.33
N VAL A 402 -29.34 1.85 -20.33
CA VAL A 402 -28.41 2.95 -20.03
C VAL A 402 -27.84 3.52 -21.33
N THR A 403 -27.81 4.85 -21.46
CA THR A 403 -27.22 5.51 -22.63
C THR A 403 -25.71 5.26 -22.75
N ASN A 404 -25.24 5.01 -23.98
CA ASN A 404 -23.82 4.83 -24.29
C ASN A 404 -23.05 6.17 -24.32
N SER A 405 -21.78 6.15 -24.71
CA SER A 405 -20.92 7.36 -24.85
C SER A 405 -21.47 8.42 -25.81
N SER A 406 -22.39 8.05 -26.71
CA SER A 406 -23.07 8.95 -27.63
C SER A 406 -24.42 9.45 -27.10
N GLY A 407 -24.79 9.11 -25.86
CA GLY A 407 -26.06 9.48 -25.23
C GLY A 407 -27.27 8.71 -25.76
N VAL A 408 -27.06 7.56 -26.42
CA VAL A 408 -28.11 6.81 -27.13
C VAL A 408 -28.38 5.46 -26.47
N VAL A 409 -29.63 5.02 -26.52
CA VAL A 409 -30.06 3.64 -26.23
C VAL A 409 -31.05 3.14 -27.29
N PHE A 410 -31.10 1.82 -27.49
CA PHE A 410 -32.00 1.17 -28.44
C PHE A 410 -33.01 0.28 -27.70
N PHE A 411 -34.28 0.38 -28.10
CA PHE A 411 -35.34 -0.52 -27.70
C PHE A 411 -35.86 -1.28 -28.91
N THR A 412 -36.20 -2.55 -28.72
CA THR A 412 -36.91 -3.35 -29.71
C THR A 412 -38.40 -3.37 -29.34
N VAL A 413 -39.27 -2.91 -30.23
CA VAL A 413 -40.71 -2.88 -30.03
C VAL A 413 -41.43 -3.74 -31.07
N SER A 414 -42.46 -4.48 -30.67
CA SER A 414 -43.28 -5.29 -31.57
C SER A 414 -44.75 -5.26 -31.18
N SER A 415 -45.63 -5.61 -32.12
CA SER A 415 -47.07 -5.73 -31.89
C SER A 415 -47.66 -6.82 -32.78
N LEU A 416 -48.70 -7.49 -32.28
CA LEU A 416 -49.56 -8.40 -33.05
C LEU A 416 -50.88 -7.74 -33.46
N THR A 417 -51.12 -6.50 -33.03
CA THR A 417 -52.37 -5.79 -33.26
C THR A 417 -52.09 -4.54 -34.09
N PRO A 418 -52.68 -4.41 -35.29
CA PRO A 418 -52.54 -3.20 -36.10
C PRO A 418 -53.02 -1.95 -35.36
N GLY A 419 -52.47 -0.80 -35.72
CA GLY A 419 -52.83 0.50 -35.17
C GLY A 419 -51.61 1.38 -34.86
N ASN A 420 -51.89 2.64 -34.54
CA ASN A 420 -50.87 3.61 -34.19
C ASN A 420 -50.52 3.55 -32.71
N ALA A 421 -49.23 3.60 -32.39
CA ALA A 421 -48.70 3.66 -31.04
C ALA A 421 -47.76 4.86 -30.88
N TYR A 422 -47.97 5.67 -29.86
CA TYR A 422 -46.99 6.66 -29.40
C TYR A 422 -46.07 6.06 -28.34
N PHE A 423 -44.77 6.23 -28.52
CA PHE A 423 -43.75 5.81 -27.57
C PHE A 423 -43.17 7.02 -26.84
N THR A 424 -43.21 6.98 -25.51
CA THR A 424 -42.72 8.04 -24.63
C THR A 424 -41.55 7.50 -23.82
N ALA A 425 -40.43 8.22 -23.79
CA ALA A 425 -39.29 7.89 -22.95
C ALA A 425 -39.28 8.70 -21.66
N VAL A 426 -38.78 8.09 -20.59
CA VAL A 426 -38.45 8.72 -19.31
C VAL A 426 -36.97 8.48 -19.06
N ILE A 427 -36.19 9.55 -18.91
CA ILE A 427 -34.74 9.51 -18.72
C ILE A 427 -34.40 10.06 -17.33
N ASP A 428 -33.87 9.23 -16.43
CA ASP A 428 -33.61 9.55 -15.02
C ASP A 428 -34.80 10.28 -14.33
N GLY A 429 -36.04 9.86 -14.64
CA GLY A 429 -37.27 10.44 -14.09
C GLY A 429 -37.85 11.64 -14.87
N VAL A 430 -37.12 12.18 -15.86
CA VAL A 430 -37.61 13.25 -16.73
C VAL A 430 -38.36 12.67 -17.92
N THR A 431 -39.64 13.01 -18.06
CA THR A 431 -40.45 12.60 -19.23
C THR A 431 -40.11 13.44 -20.44
N ILE A 432 -39.77 12.80 -21.55
CA ILE A 432 -39.41 13.47 -22.80
C ILE A 432 -40.66 13.96 -23.52
N LYS A 433 -40.63 15.20 -24.01
CA LYS A 433 -41.78 15.84 -24.68
C LYS A 433 -42.03 15.23 -26.06
N GLU A 434 -40.97 14.92 -26.79
CA GLU A 434 -41.06 14.28 -28.10
C GLU A 434 -41.45 12.81 -27.95
N LYS A 435 -42.48 12.41 -28.69
CA LYS A 435 -42.98 11.04 -28.73
C LYS A 435 -42.77 10.48 -30.13
N ALA A 436 -42.28 9.24 -30.20
CA ALA A 436 -42.20 8.52 -31.47
C ALA A 436 -43.59 7.98 -31.82
N LEU A 437 -44.12 8.36 -32.99
CA LEU A 437 -45.29 7.72 -33.57
C LEU A 437 -44.84 6.53 -34.43
N LEU A 438 -45.40 5.35 -34.14
CA LEU A 438 -45.20 4.15 -34.92
C LEU A 438 -46.55 3.59 -35.36
N SER A 439 -46.72 3.34 -36.66
CA SER A 439 -47.91 2.69 -37.20
C SER A 439 -47.64 1.21 -37.42
N PHE A 440 -48.29 0.36 -36.63
CA PHE A 440 -48.34 -1.06 -36.93
C PHE A 440 -49.39 -1.28 -38.02
N SER A 441 -48.96 -1.43 -39.27
CA SER A 441 -49.86 -1.74 -40.36
C SER A 441 -50.48 -3.12 -40.15
N SER A 442 -51.72 -3.25 -40.61
CA SER A 442 -52.27 -4.58 -40.86
C SER A 442 -51.29 -5.33 -41.74
N VAL A 443 -51.19 -6.64 -41.53
CA VAL A 443 -50.52 -7.49 -42.49
C VAL A 443 -51.36 -7.49 -43.77
N SER A 444 -51.14 -6.50 -44.63
CA SER A 444 -51.59 -6.54 -46.01
C SER A 444 -50.80 -7.65 -46.65
N ASN A 445 -51.47 -8.79 -46.84
CA ASN A 445 -51.04 -9.97 -47.56
C ASN A 445 -50.64 -11.19 -46.69
N TYR A 446 -51.63 -11.79 -46.03
CA TYR A 446 -52.07 -13.11 -46.52
C TYR A 446 -53.32 -12.93 -47.37
N SER A 447 -53.14 -12.25 -48.50
CA SER A 447 -54.13 -12.00 -49.55
C SER A 447 -54.49 -13.27 -50.30
N ASN A 448 -54.08 -14.44 -49.80
CA ASN A 448 -54.26 -15.72 -50.45
C ASN A 448 -55.12 -16.68 -49.63
N ILE A 449 -55.69 -16.28 -48.48
CA ILE A 449 -56.80 -17.01 -47.86
C ILE A 449 -58.10 -16.32 -48.24
N TYR A 450 -58.84 -16.98 -49.12
CA TYR A 450 -60.18 -16.64 -49.54
C TYR A 450 -61.19 -17.57 -48.87
N GLN A 451 -62.45 -17.17 -48.86
CA GLN A 451 -63.52 -18.06 -48.42
C GLN A 451 -63.45 -19.37 -49.22
N ASP A 452 -63.75 -20.47 -48.52
CA ASP A 452 -63.64 -21.85 -48.99
C ASP A 452 -62.20 -22.42 -49.08
N ASP A 453 -61.16 -21.66 -48.69
CA ASP A 453 -59.80 -22.20 -48.54
C ASP A 453 -59.64 -23.08 -47.28
N VAL A 454 -58.64 -23.96 -47.34
CA VAL A 454 -58.14 -24.71 -46.19
C VAL A 454 -56.73 -24.26 -45.82
N PHE A 455 -56.45 -24.11 -44.53
CA PHE A 455 -55.19 -23.54 -44.03
C PHE A 455 -54.75 -24.11 -42.68
N LYS A 456 -53.48 -23.97 -42.34
CA LYS A 456 -52.90 -24.38 -41.05
C LYS A 456 -51.86 -23.40 -40.52
N ASP A 457 -51.68 -23.40 -39.22
CA ASP A 457 -50.51 -22.82 -38.55
C ASP A 457 -49.27 -23.69 -38.86
N PRO A 458 -48.08 -23.14 -39.23
CA PRO A 458 -46.86 -23.93 -39.40
C PRO A 458 -46.57 -24.84 -38.21
N ASP A 459 -46.80 -24.36 -36.98
CA ASP A 459 -46.45 -25.04 -35.74
C ASP A 459 -47.56 -25.94 -35.19
N SER A 460 -48.68 -26.09 -35.92
CA SER A 460 -49.81 -26.94 -35.53
C SER A 460 -50.17 -27.98 -36.60
N SER A 461 -50.61 -29.16 -36.17
CA SER A 461 -51.19 -30.18 -37.06
C SER A 461 -52.67 -29.92 -37.39
N ALA A 462 -53.32 -28.97 -36.73
CA ALA A 462 -54.73 -28.64 -36.98
C ALA A 462 -54.91 -27.95 -38.35
N VAL A 463 -55.81 -28.49 -39.16
CA VAL A 463 -56.25 -27.89 -40.42
C VAL A 463 -57.59 -27.21 -40.20
N TYR A 464 -57.73 -26.01 -40.76
CA TYR A 464 -58.93 -25.19 -40.68
C TYR A 464 -59.50 -24.94 -42.08
N TYR A 465 -60.81 -24.80 -42.16
CA TYR A 465 -61.55 -24.32 -43.33
C TYR A 465 -62.05 -22.91 -43.08
N TYR A 466 -61.88 -21.99 -44.03
CA TYR A 466 -62.40 -20.64 -43.94
C TYR A 466 -63.80 -20.55 -44.55
N ALA A 467 -64.84 -20.51 -43.70
CA ALA A 467 -66.22 -20.54 -44.17
C ALA A 467 -66.70 -19.16 -44.65
N LYS A 468 -67.75 -19.16 -45.50
CA LYS A 468 -68.36 -17.92 -46.03
C LYS A 468 -68.95 -16.99 -44.97
N ASN A 469 -69.25 -17.50 -43.77
CA ASN A 469 -69.68 -16.71 -42.61
C ASN A 469 -68.51 -15.99 -41.89
N GLY A 470 -67.29 -16.02 -42.44
CA GLY A 470 -66.12 -15.33 -41.91
C GLY A 470 -65.47 -16.04 -40.70
N LYS A 471 -65.88 -17.27 -40.39
CA LYS A 471 -65.33 -18.06 -39.28
C LYS A 471 -64.46 -19.22 -39.78
N ARG A 472 -63.54 -19.67 -38.94
CA ARG A 472 -62.73 -20.87 -39.18
C ARG A 472 -63.34 -22.11 -38.54
N TYR A 473 -63.38 -23.21 -39.26
CA TYR A 473 -63.86 -24.50 -38.80
C TYR A 473 -62.73 -25.51 -38.81
N VAL A 474 -62.52 -26.23 -37.71
CA VAL A 474 -61.43 -27.22 -37.62
C VAL A 474 -61.88 -28.58 -38.14
N PHE A 475 -60.99 -29.30 -38.82
CA PHE A 475 -61.22 -30.71 -39.15
C PHE A 475 -60.90 -31.58 -37.93
N PRO A 476 -61.88 -32.29 -37.33
CA PRO A 476 -61.65 -33.03 -36.09
C PRO A 476 -60.66 -34.19 -36.24
N ASN A 477 -60.56 -34.77 -37.44
CA ASN A 477 -59.57 -35.79 -37.77
C ASN A 477 -59.31 -35.85 -39.29
N GLN A 478 -58.26 -36.59 -39.66
CA GLN A 478 -57.85 -36.80 -41.05
C GLN A 478 -58.91 -37.49 -41.92
N GLY A 479 -59.73 -38.38 -41.35
CA GLY A 479 -60.80 -39.05 -42.08
C GLY A 479 -61.89 -38.09 -42.55
N ILE A 480 -62.23 -37.10 -41.74
CA ILE A 480 -63.17 -36.03 -42.11
C ILE A 480 -62.56 -35.14 -43.19
N TYR A 481 -61.29 -34.76 -43.05
CA TYR A 481 -60.60 -33.99 -44.09
C TYR A 481 -60.62 -34.71 -45.45
N PHE A 482 -60.29 -36.01 -45.47
CA PHE A 482 -60.29 -36.80 -46.71
C PHE A 482 -61.67 -37.15 -47.26
N SER A 483 -62.74 -36.88 -46.51
CA SER A 483 -64.09 -36.92 -47.08
C SER A 483 -64.35 -35.77 -48.05
N TRP A 484 -63.62 -34.66 -47.90
CA TRP A 484 -63.75 -33.45 -48.72
C TRP A 484 -62.63 -33.27 -49.74
N TYR A 485 -61.40 -33.58 -49.35
CA TYR A 485 -60.19 -33.35 -50.13
C TYR A 485 -59.46 -34.66 -50.43
N LYS A 486 -58.75 -34.74 -51.55
CA LYS A 486 -58.02 -35.96 -51.94
C LYS A 486 -56.71 -36.13 -51.15
N ASN A 487 -56.04 -35.02 -50.88
CA ASN A 487 -54.72 -34.91 -50.25
C ASN A 487 -54.59 -33.53 -49.58
N PHE A 488 -53.42 -33.21 -49.02
CA PHE A 488 -53.15 -31.94 -48.33
C PHE A 488 -52.67 -30.80 -49.25
N ASP A 489 -52.64 -31.00 -50.58
CA ASP A 489 -52.07 -30.02 -51.53
C ASP A 489 -52.82 -28.68 -51.51
N SER A 490 -54.10 -28.69 -51.11
CA SER A 490 -54.92 -27.48 -50.98
C SER A 490 -54.66 -26.70 -49.68
N VAL A 491 -53.94 -27.28 -48.69
CA VAL A 491 -53.73 -26.65 -47.38
C VAL A 491 -52.66 -25.57 -47.45
N LYS A 492 -53.07 -24.34 -47.20
CA LYS A 492 -52.19 -23.17 -47.14
C LYS A 492 -51.57 -23.04 -45.74
N THR A 493 -50.26 -22.87 -45.65
CA THR A 493 -49.60 -22.56 -44.38
C THR A 493 -49.65 -21.06 -44.11
N VAL A 494 -50.20 -20.66 -42.96
CA VAL A 494 -50.28 -19.26 -42.53
C VAL A 494 -49.87 -19.08 -41.08
N PRO A 495 -49.30 -17.92 -40.69
CA PRO A 495 -48.81 -17.68 -39.34
C PRO A 495 -49.90 -17.79 -38.28
N ALA A 496 -49.50 -18.17 -37.06
CA ALA A 496 -50.37 -18.30 -35.90
C ALA A 496 -51.29 -17.07 -35.65
N TYR A 497 -50.82 -15.84 -35.89
CA TYR A 497 -51.63 -14.64 -35.68
C TYR A 497 -52.80 -14.52 -36.67
N VAL A 498 -52.63 -14.97 -37.93
CA VAL A 498 -53.72 -15.01 -38.93
C VAL A 498 -54.77 -16.03 -38.51
N VAL A 499 -54.32 -17.19 -38.03
CA VAL A 499 -55.20 -18.22 -37.48
C VAL A 499 -55.99 -17.70 -36.28
N LYS A 500 -55.35 -16.93 -35.39
CA LYS A 500 -56.00 -16.32 -34.21
C LYS A 500 -56.97 -15.18 -34.55
N SER A 501 -56.73 -14.42 -35.62
CA SER A 501 -57.60 -13.30 -36.01
C SER A 501 -58.94 -13.76 -36.62
N ILE A 502 -59.04 -14.99 -37.14
CA ILE A 502 -60.30 -15.52 -37.69
C ILE A 502 -61.11 -16.17 -36.55
N PRO A 503 -62.34 -15.70 -36.26
CA PRO A 503 -63.17 -16.25 -35.19
C PRO A 503 -63.45 -17.75 -35.38
N PHE A 504 -63.41 -18.52 -34.29
CA PHE A 504 -63.71 -19.95 -34.33
C PHE A 504 -65.22 -20.19 -34.52
N GLY A 505 -65.58 -21.03 -35.49
CA GLY A 505 -66.97 -21.33 -35.84
C GLY A 505 -67.45 -22.73 -35.42
N GLY A 506 -66.54 -23.68 -35.23
CA GLY A 506 -66.87 -25.06 -34.85
C GLY A 506 -66.06 -26.10 -35.61
N ASN A 507 -66.67 -27.26 -35.83
CA ASN A 507 -66.06 -28.43 -36.43
C ASN A 507 -66.62 -28.71 -37.83
N VAL A 508 -65.77 -29.14 -38.77
CA VAL A 508 -66.21 -29.62 -40.09
C VAL A 508 -66.85 -31.01 -39.95
N LEU A 509 -67.98 -31.25 -40.62
CA LEU A 509 -68.64 -32.56 -40.71
C LEU A 509 -68.08 -33.39 -41.88
N ALA A 510 -68.24 -34.72 -41.83
CA ALA A 510 -67.93 -35.58 -42.99
C ALA A 510 -68.81 -35.21 -44.20
N LYS A 511 -68.31 -35.37 -45.43
CA LYS A 511 -68.99 -34.93 -46.66
C LYS A 511 -70.29 -35.72 -46.94
N PRO A 512 -71.47 -35.08 -46.89
CA PRO A 512 -72.74 -35.72 -47.26
C PRO A 512 -72.79 -36.20 -48.70
N GLY A 513 -73.62 -37.21 -48.98
CA GLY A 513 -73.75 -37.80 -50.32
C GLY A 513 -72.57 -38.69 -50.76
N THR A 514 -71.36 -38.51 -50.23
CA THR A 514 -70.19 -39.32 -50.61
C THR A 514 -69.62 -40.19 -49.50
N SER A 515 -69.82 -39.78 -48.25
CA SER A 515 -69.29 -40.45 -47.07
C SER A 515 -70.41 -40.94 -46.16
N LEU A 516 -70.09 -42.00 -45.43
CA LEU A 516 -70.89 -42.56 -44.35
C LEU A 516 -70.19 -42.30 -43.03
N VAL A 517 -70.93 -42.12 -41.95
CA VAL A 517 -70.35 -41.88 -40.62
C VAL A 517 -70.59 -43.08 -39.73
N GLN A 518 -69.56 -43.47 -39.00
CA GLN A 518 -69.66 -44.43 -37.90
C GLN A 518 -68.88 -43.89 -36.70
N PHE A 519 -69.45 -44.00 -35.51
CA PHE A 519 -68.85 -43.43 -34.32
C PHE A 519 -68.02 -44.46 -33.54
N PHE A 520 -66.90 -44.01 -32.99
CA PHE A 520 -66.01 -44.84 -32.19
C PHE A 520 -65.63 -44.14 -30.88
N THR A 521 -65.30 -44.94 -29.88
CA THR A 521 -64.59 -44.49 -28.69
C THR A 521 -63.18 -45.07 -28.65
N ILE A 522 -62.32 -44.50 -27.81
CA ILE A 522 -61.01 -45.07 -27.52
C ILE A 522 -61.16 -45.90 -26.24
N GLY A 523 -60.95 -47.21 -26.36
CA GLY A 523 -60.94 -48.12 -25.20
C GLY A 523 -59.67 -48.01 -24.37
N THR A 524 -59.59 -48.81 -23.32
CA THR A 524 -58.38 -49.01 -22.52
C THR A 524 -57.94 -50.45 -22.68
N PRO A 525 -56.74 -50.76 -23.25
CA PRO A 525 -55.73 -49.86 -23.83
C PRO A 525 -56.22 -49.13 -25.10
N PRO A 526 -55.55 -48.03 -25.54
CA PRO A 526 -56.02 -47.11 -26.58
C PRO A 526 -56.20 -47.82 -27.93
N THR A 527 -57.38 -48.36 -28.10
CA THR A 527 -57.81 -49.09 -29.29
C THR A 527 -59.13 -48.51 -29.74
N LYS A 528 -59.25 -48.34 -31.06
CA LYS A 528 -60.46 -47.83 -31.68
C LYS A 528 -61.58 -48.85 -31.54
N LYS A 529 -62.58 -48.55 -30.71
CA LYS A 529 -63.74 -49.41 -30.47
C LYS A 529 -64.99 -48.76 -31.05
N ILE A 530 -65.65 -49.44 -31.98
CA ILE A 530 -66.97 -49.03 -32.47
C ILE A 530 -67.98 -49.27 -31.33
N VAL A 531 -68.56 -48.19 -30.81
CA VAL A 531 -69.56 -48.25 -29.72
C VAL A 531 -70.99 -48.23 -30.25
N ASP A 532 -71.18 -47.67 -31.43
CA ASP A 532 -72.44 -47.68 -32.16
C ASP A 532 -72.22 -48.43 -33.49
N PRO A 533 -72.76 -49.66 -33.65
CA PRO A 533 -72.56 -50.44 -34.87
C PRO A 533 -73.28 -49.82 -36.07
N LYS A 534 -74.14 -48.81 -35.87
CA LYS A 534 -74.89 -48.15 -36.92
C LYS A 534 -73.96 -47.36 -37.84
N VAL A 535 -74.31 -47.38 -39.13
CA VAL A 535 -73.67 -46.59 -40.17
C VAL A 535 -74.69 -45.58 -40.68
N TYR A 536 -74.30 -44.32 -40.67
CA TYR A 536 -75.19 -43.20 -40.98
C TYR A 536 -74.83 -42.58 -42.32
N ALA A 537 -75.83 -42.32 -43.16
CA ALA A 537 -75.72 -41.32 -44.21
C ALA A 537 -76.01 -39.94 -43.63
N LEU A 538 -75.55 -38.90 -44.32
CA LEU A 538 -75.80 -37.50 -43.94
C LEU A 538 -76.77 -36.86 -44.93
N THR A 539 -77.76 -36.13 -44.45
CA THR A 539 -78.59 -35.25 -45.29
C THR A 539 -77.79 -34.05 -45.78
N GLU A 540 -78.34 -33.27 -46.71
CA GLU A 540 -77.73 -32.02 -47.18
C GLU A 540 -77.56 -30.97 -46.08
N ASN A 541 -78.21 -31.13 -44.92
CA ASN A 541 -78.07 -30.27 -43.74
C ASN A 541 -77.19 -30.91 -42.64
N GLY A 542 -76.45 -31.97 -42.96
CA GLY A 542 -75.55 -32.65 -42.02
C GLY A 542 -76.24 -33.50 -40.96
N GLN A 543 -77.50 -33.91 -41.17
CA GLN A 543 -78.24 -34.75 -40.22
C GLN A 543 -77.95 -36.24 -40.42
N LEU A 544 -77.83 -37.00 -39.33
CA LEU A 544 -77.61 -38.44 -39.35
C LEU A 544 -78.88 -39.22 -39.70
N ARG A 545 -78.83 -40.09 -40.71
CA ARG A 545 -79.88 -41.08 -41.03
C ARG A 545 -79.29 -42.48 -41.08
N TRP A 546 -79.83 -43.41 -40.28
CA TRP A 546 -79.27 -44.76 -40.17
C TRP A 546 -79.59 -45.60 -41.41
N ILE A 547 -78.57 -46.21 -42.01
CA ILE A 547 -78.75 -47.21 -43.07
C ILE A 547 -78.99 -48.59 -42.44
N ARG A 548 -80.19 -49.13 -42.64
CA ARG A 548 -80.68 -50.32 -41.94
C ARG A 548 -80.04 -51.63 -42.40
N SER A 549 -79.48 -51.68 -43.60
CA SER A 549 -78.87 -52.92 -44.12
C SER A 549 -77.68 -52.68 -45.06
N ALA A 550 -76.80 -53.68 -45.16
CA ALA A 550 -75.69 -53.66 -46.11
C ALA A 550 -76.17 -53.68 -47.58
N SER A 551 -77.33 -54.29 -47.85
CA SER A 551 -77.97 -54.26 -49.17
C SER A 551 -78.38 -52.82 -49.53
N ALA A 552 -79.04 -52.10 -48.62
CA ALA A 552 -79.39 -50.69 -48.80
C ALA A 552 -78.14 -49.83 -49.08
N ALA A 553 -77.08 -50.00 -48.27
CA ALA A 553 -75.81 -49.30 -48.48
C ALA A 553 -75.18 -49.63 -49.85
N THR A 554 -75.28 -50.88 -50.29
CA THR A 554 -74.71 -51.34 -51.57
C THR A 554 -75.50 -50.79 -52.76
N SER A 555 -76.82 -50.73 -52.67
CA SER A 555 -77.67 -50.17 -53.73
C SER A 555 -77.51 -48.65 -53.88
N ILE A 556 -77.24 -47.94 -52.78
CA ILE A 556 -77.11 -46.46 -52.77
C ILE A 556 -75.67 -46.01 -53.07
N PHE A 557 -74.67 -46.65 -52.45
CA PHE A 557 -73.26 -46.22 -52.48
C PHE A 557 -72.32 -47.17 -53.24
N GLY A 558 -72.86 -48.26 -53.79
CA GLY A 558 -72.13 -49.28 -54.54
C GLY A 558 -71.46 -50.34 -53.67
N LYS A 559 -70.90 -51.37 -54.31
CA LYS A 559 -70.22 -52.51 -53.64
C LYS A 559 -69.08 -52.10 -52.70
N SER A 560 -68.46 -50.95 -52.95
CA SER A 560 -67.35 -50.39 -52.15
C SER A 560 -67.81 -49.47 -51.01
N TRP A 561 -69.08 -49.46 -50.62
CA TRP A 561 -69.63 -48.53 -49.62
C TRP A 561 -68.87 -48.56 -48.29
N LYS A 562 -68.32 -49.70 -47.87
CA LYS A 562 -67.53 -49.81 -46.63
C LYS A 562 -66.29 -48.89 -46.63
N LYS A 563 -65.69 -48.65 -47.80
CA LYS A 563 -64.54 -47.73 -47.96
C LYS A 563 -64.95 -46.26 -47.83
N LYS A 564 -66.26 -45.96 -47.86
CA LYS A 564 -66.81 -44.61 -47.68
C LYS A 564 -67.13 -44.29 -46.23
N ILE A 565 -66.94 -45.25 -45.30
CA ILE A 565 -67.12 -45.01 -43.86
C ILE A 565 -65.97 -44.14 -43.33
N VAL A 566 -66.32 -42.95 -42.91
CA VAL A 566 -65.49 -42.04 -42.12
C VAL A 566 -65.81 -42.28 -40.66
N THR A 567 -64.81 -42.71 -39.91
CA THR A 567 -64.98 -42.94 -38.47
C THR A 567 -64.74 -41.67 -37.69
N VAL A 568 -65.66 -41.35 -36.78
CA VAL A 568 -65.65 -40.10 -36.03
C VAL A 568 -65.64 -40.42 -34.53
N PRO A 569 -64.78 -39.79 -33.71
CA PRO A 569 -64.84 -39.94 -32.26
C PRO A 569 -66.24 -39.57 -31.73
N GLU A 570 -66.80 -40.36 -30.81
CA GLU A 570 -68.15 -40.18 -30.25
C GLU A 570 -68.35 -38.78 -29.66
N MET A 571 -67.30 -38.15 -29.11
CA MET A 571 -67.34 -36.78 -28.58
C MET A 571 -67.73 -35.71 -29.62
N TYR A 572 -67.60 -36.02 -30.92
CA TYR A 572 -68.00 -35.13 -32.01
C TYR A 572 -69.39 -35.47 -32.58
N LYS A 573 -70.09 -36.45 -32.01
CA LYS A 573 -71.45 -36.83 -32.45
C LYS A 573 -72.44 -35.68 -32.30
N SER A 574 -72.29 -34.86 -31.26
CA SER A 574 -73.12 -33.66 -31.05
C SER A 574 -72.95 -32.59 -32.12
N ASN A 575 -71.88 -32.64 -32.94
CA ASN A 575 -71.74 -31.74 -34.08
C ASN A 575 -72.75 -32.06 -35.19
N TYR A 576 -73.27 -33.30 -35.21
CA TYR A 576 -74.25 -33.74 -36.18
C TYR A 576 -75.66 -33.54 -35.62
N ALA A 577 -76.54 -32.93 -36.41
CA ALA A 577 -77.94 -32.90 -36.05
C ALA A 577 -78.53 -34.32 -36.15
N ASN A 578 -79.39 -34.71 -35.19
CA ASN A 578 -80.16 -35.94 -35.34
C ASN A 578 -81.07 -35.80 -36.55
N GLY A 579 -81.14 -36.85 -37.38
CA GLY A 579 -82.19 -36.95 -38.39
C GLY A 579 -83.57 -37.02 -37.74
N VAL A 580 -84.61 -36.77 -38.53
CA VAL A 580 -85.98 -36.90 -38.06
C VAL A 580 -86.22 -38.36 -37.65
N THR A 581 -86.60 -38.58 -36.40
CA THR A 581 -86.91 -39.92 -35.87
C THR A 581 -87.94 -40.62 -36.77
N GLY A 582 -87.63 -41.83 -37.24
CA GLY A 582 -88.50 -42.60 -38.14
C GLY A 582 -88.13 -42.53 -39.62
N PHE A 583 -87.23 -41.63 -40.03
CA PHE A 583 -86.75 -41.52 -41.41
C PHE A 583 -85.40 -42.23 -41.61
N ASP A 584 -85.32 -43.52 -41.27
CA ASP A 584 -84.13 -44.31 -41.59
C ASP A 584 -84.06 -44.63 -43.10
N ILE A 585 -82.97 -45.28 -43.53
CA ILE A 585 -82.73 -45.61 -44.93
C ILE A 585 -82.81 -47.13 -45.10
N TYR A 586 -83.86 -47.59 -45.77
CA TYR A 586 -84.10 -48.99 -46.13
C TYR A 586 -83.67 -49.30 -47.57
N GLY A 587 -83.62 -48.30 -48.44
CA GLY A 587 -83.14 -48.44 -49.81
C GLY A 587 -83.07 -47.13 -50.59
N PRO A 588 -82.85 -47.18 -51.92
CA PRO A 588 -82.69 -46.00 -52.77
C PRO A 588 -83.89 -45.03 -52.80
N ALA A 589 -85.09 -45.50 -52.46
CA ALA A 589 -86.28 -44.64 -52.36
C ALA A 589 -86.19 -43.64 -51.18
N ASP A 590 -85.47 -43.99 -50.12
CA ASP A 590 -85.40 -43.17 -48.90
C ASP A 590 -84.28 -42.12 -48.96
N TYR A 591 -83.25 -42.35 -49.78
CA TYR A 591 -82.05 -41.53 -49.85
C TYR A 591 -81.36 -41.65 -51.20
N ASP A 592 -81.20 -40.51 -51.87
CA ASP A 592 -80.43 -40.38 -53.09
C ASP A 592 -79.07 -39.72 -52.79
N ALA A 593 -78.00 -40.51 -52.85
CA ALA A 593 -76.64 -40.05 -52.60
C ALA A 593 -76.17 -39.01 -53.63
N SER A 594 -76.58 -39.14 -54.89
CA SER A 594 -76.22 -38.20 -55.96
C SER A 594 -76.93 -36.87 -55.76
N TYR A 595 -78.22 -36.91 -55.38
CA TYR A 595 -78.99 -35.71 -55.04
C TYR A 595 -78.32 -34.92 -53.91
N VAL A 596 -78.01 -35.58 -52.79
CA VAL A 596 -77.38 -34.93 -51.63
C VAL A 596 -75.99 -34.39 -52.01
N LYS A 597 -75.18 -35.18 -52.72
CA LYS A 597 -73.85 -34.75 -53.19
C LYS A 597 -73.91 -33.49 -54.05
N ASN A 598 -74.89 -33.39 -54.95
CA ASN A 598 -75.02 -32.26 -55.87
C ASN A 598 -75.47 -30.97 -55.16
N ARG A 599 -76.22 -31.07 -54.05
CA ARG A 599 -76.62 -29.91 -53.24
C ARG A 599 -75.51 -29.43 -52.31
N VAL A 600 -74.64 -30.33 -51.86
CA VAL A 600 -73.52 -30.02 -50.97
C VAL A 600 -72.27 -29.69 -51.79
N THR A 601 -72.20 -28.44 -52.26
CA THR A 601 -71.14 -27.95 -53.14
C THR A 601 -69.87 -27.51 -52.39
N SER A 602 -70.00 -27.12 -51.11
CA SER A 602 -68.85 -26.78 -50.24
C SER A 602 -69.16 -27.05 -48.78
N ILE A 603 -68.14 -26.99 -47.91
CA ILE A 603 -68.33 -27.12 -46.46
C ILE A 603 -69.22 -25.98 -45.94
N SER A 604 -69.09 -24.77 -46.50
CA SER A 604 -69.97 -23.64 -46.17
C SER A 604 -71.46 -23.92 -46.44
N SER A 605 -71.82 -24.84 -47.35
CA SER A 605 -73.22 -25.16 -47.64
C SER A 605 -73.94 -25.96 -46.54
N ILE A 606 -73.18 -26.56 -45.61
CA ILE A 606 -73.72 -27.39 -44.52
C ILE A 606 -73.50 -26.78 -43.13
N ILE A 607 -72.84 -25.63 -43.07
CA ILE A 607 -72.55 -24.88 -41.86
C ILE A 607 -73.60 -23.76 -41.74
N LYS A 608 -74.13 -23.56 -40.54
CA LYS A 608 -75.06 -22.45 -40.24
C LYS A 608 -74.33 -21.17 -39.85
#